data_AF-A0A7S3MV94-F1
#
_entry.id   AF-A0A7S3MV94-F1
#
_cell.length_a   1.000
_cell.length_b   1.000
_cell.length_c   1.000
_cell.angle_alpha   90.00
_cell.angle_beta   90.00
_cell.angle_gamma   90.00
#
_symmetry.space_group_name_H-M   'P 1'
#
loop_
_entity.id
_entity.type
_entity.pdbx_description
1 polymer ?
#
loop_
_entity_poly.entity_id
_entity_poly.type
_entity_poly.pdbx_seq_one_letter_code
_entity_poly.pdbx_strand_id
1 'polypeptide(L)'
;ILKILKKRCSQRCIRTRNWPGASAPSSRETLSPVESSPLNSPTTSSKSISLIAARLQEFSNESLQKYFDQSALLIPVETIVQKITERDFKYFLSQRNFYKVADTLQKFEDELVDLDTQAGKDFIVFKRQLYQLYEVQHRSVDEHEAFSMRVERENLKWIYESSLAFQQDVQAQNDTQDLSDHATLKGAIFKAPTFKQNWVNGAAFFATSGLLYSYFPFVAAYLGYSLTSLATLGSSLAGLYSLQEKSAINSITIVKEGEHAGKLQFNISQTTLQSKDYVVSVSDAKTVVAFSDQVGENDLERNVFHLHNAVDLSSGETIADVLAFLPKDGAKDFNTLDWLSQPKFGSEADAEFHDLMVQKFDKKAATGGIGALALLGRQTNLVKTQEGVSVDSLIENDDPQVSQNIEAMKELYGAATLESMSSSDFYNAYKQFASERSNL
;
A
#
# COMPACT_ATOMS: atom_id res chain seq x y z
N ILE A 1 -49.72 -18.32 -6.80
CA ILE A 1 -48.51 -18.01 -5.99
C ILE A 1 -47.50 -17.17 -6.80
N LEU A 2 -47.09 -17.57 -8.01
CA LEU A 2 -46.19 -16.78 -8.88
C LEU A 2 -46.70 -15.38 -9.33
N LYS A 3 -48.02 -15.11 -9.33
CA LYS A 3 -48.58 -13.77 -9.58
C LYS A 3 -48.54 -12.82 -8.38
N ILE A 4 -48.34 -13.33 -7.15
CA ILE A 4 -48.30 -12.51 -5.93
C ILE A 4 -46.89 -11.97 -5.67
N LEU A 5 -45.85 -12.68 -6.12
CA LEU A 5 -44.45 -12.25 -5.98
C LEU A 5 -44.05 -11.11 -6.93
N LYS A 6 -44.67 -11.01 -8.11
CA LYS A 6 -44.36 -9.96 -9.10
C LYS A 6 -44.87 -8.56 -8.70
N LYS A 7 -45.81 -8.47 -7.76
CA LYS A 7 -46.43 -7.19 -7.35
C LYS A 7 -45.72 -6.50 -6.18
N ARG A 8 -44.80 -7.18 -5.48
CA ARG A 8 -44.07 -6.62 -4.32
C ARG A 8 -42.70 -5.99 -4.64
N CYS A 9 -42.10 -6.27 -5.80
CA CYS A 9 -40.84 -5.62 -6.21
C CYS A 9 -41.02 -4.21 -6.79
N SER A 10 -42.22 -3.84 -7.24
CA SER A 10 -42.46 -2.55 -7.93
C SER A 10 -42.75 -1.36 -6.99
N GLN A 11 -42.76 -1.53 -5.66
CA GLN A 11 -43.17 -0.49 -4.71
C GLN A 11 -42.06 -0.01 -3.75
N ARG A 12 -40.79 -0.36 -3.99
CA ARG A 12 -39.67 0.02 -3.11
C ARG A 12 -38.63 0.97 -3.68
N CYS A 13 -38.91 1.60 -4.82
CA CYS A 13 -38.12 2.71 -5.35
C CYS A 13 -39.00 3.95 -5.40
N ILE A 14 -39.03 4.72 -4.30
CA ILE A 14 -39.25 6.18 -4.22
C ILE A 14 -39.09 6.51 -2.72
N ARG A 15 -37.89 6.97 -2.34
CA ARG A 15 -37.69 7.89 -1.22
C ARG A 15 -36.30 8.50 -1.29
N THR A 16 -36.20 9.56 -2.09
CA THR A 16 -35.24 10.63 -1.88
C THR A 16 -35.63 11.37 -0.60
N ARG A 17 -34.66 11.61 0.30
CA ARG A 17 -34.63 12.79 1.18
C ARG A 17 -33.30 12.91 1.93
N ASN A 18 -32.60 13.99 1.59
CA ASN A 18 -32.01 15.00 2.46
C ASN A 18 -31.13 14.57 3.64
N TRP A 19 -29.84 14.86 3.46
CA TRP A 19 -28.88 15.20 4.51
C TRP A 19 -29.37 16.37 5.40
N PRO A 20 -29.06 16.31 6.70
CA PRO A 20 -28.17 17.34 7.23
C PRO A 20 -27.19 16.85 8.32
N GLY A 21 -25.97 17.40 8.29
CA GLY A 21 -25.29 17.94 9.46
C GLY A 21 -24.36 17.04 10.29
N ALA A 22 -23.29 17.70 10.78
CA ALA A 22 -22.31 17.30 11.81
C ALA A 22 -21.21 16.34 11.33
N SER A 23 -19.94 16.48 11.68
CA SER A 23 -19.19 17.39 12.56
C SER A 23 -17.71 17.04 12.39
N ALA A 24 -16.82 18.04 12.49
CA ALA A 24 -15.37 17.84 12.51
C ALA A 24 -14.92 16.98 13.71
N PRO A 25 -13.72 16.39 13.60
CA PRO A 25 -12.81 16.39 14.73
C PRO A 25 -11.39 16.87 14.36
N SER A 26 -10.87 17.76 15.21
CA SER A 26 -9.45 17.90 15.57
C SER A 26 -8.90 16.54 16.08
N SER A 27 -7.63 16.17 16.09
CA SER A 27 -6.35 16.84 16.38
C SER A 27 -5.27 15.77 16.14
N ARG A 28 -4.21 16.03 15.37
CA ARG A 28 -2.81 16.24 15.84
C ARG A 28 -2.36 15.35 17.02
N GLU A 29 -1.51 14.37 16.70
CA GLU A 29 -0.46 13.86 17.59
C GLU A 29 0.91 14.16 16.96
N THR A 30 1.85 14.53 17.84
CA THR A 30 3.19 15.05 17.59
C THR A 30 4.22 14.05 18.08
N LEU A 31 5.28 13.79 17.30
CA LEU A 31 6.58 13.35 17.84
C LEU A 31 7.74 14.04 17.09
N SER A 32 8.53 14.77 17.89
CA SER A 32 9.97 15.09 17.90
C SER A 32 10.76 15.37 16.61
N PRO A 33 11.66 16.38 16.66
CA PRO A 33 13.00 16.18 16.14
C PRO A 33 14.10 16.41 17.19
N VAL A 34 15.16 15.64 16.99
CA VAL A 34 16.43 15.53 17.72
C VAL A 34 17.42 16.62 17.28
N GLU A 35 18.32 16.91 18.22
CA GLU A 35 19.47 17.81 18.23
C GLU A 35 20.26 18.00 16.93
N SER A 36 20.72 19.24 16.72
CA SER A 36 21.87 19.55 15.88
C SER A 36 22.82 20.50 16.62
N SER A 37 24.06 20.06 16.83
CA SER A 37 25.21 20.88 17.28
C SER A 37 25.99 21.44 16.09
N PRO A 38 26.82 22.50 16.27
CA PRO A 38 27.32 23.34 15.17
C PRO A 38 28.74 23.00 14.71
N LEU A 39 29.07 23.37 13.47
CA LEU A 39 30.45 23.40 12.96
C LEU A 39 30.79 24.76 12.30
N ASN A 40 32.06 25.14 12.45
CA ASN A 40 32.66 26.46 12.30
C ASN A 40 33.09 26.88 10.87
N SER A 41 32.84 28.17 10.54
CA SER A 41 33.74 29.16 9.85
C SER A 41 34.16 28.93 8.36
N PRO A 42 34.79 29.89 7.61
CA PRO A 42 35.04 31.33 7.85
C PRO A 42 34.82 32.31 6.63
N THR A 43 34.79 33.62 6.96
CA THR A 43 35.31 34.82 6.25
C THR A 43 34.97 35.15 4.78
N THR A 44 34.39 36.35 4.55
CA THR A 44 35.06 37.54 3.95
C THR A 44 34.08 38.73 3.81
N SER A 45 34.22 39.80 4.60
CA SER A 45 33.82 41.20 4.27
C SER A 45 34.19 42.15 5.42
N SER A 46 35.47 42.54 5.48
CA SER A 46 36.10 43.14 6.68
C SER A 46 36.24 44.68 6.67
N LYS A 47 35.48 45.43 5.86
CA LYS A 47 35.62 46.91 5.84
C LYS A 47 34.37 47.71 6.16
N SER A 48 33.18 47.11 6.11
CA SER A 48 31.92 47.73 6.60
C SER A 48 31.57 47.30 8.04
N ILE A 49 32.10 46.16 8.50
CA ILE A 49 31.86 45.64 9.86
C ILE A 49 32.63 46.44 10.91
N SER A 50 33.78 47.05 10.60
CA SER A 50 34.57 47.78 11.61
C SER A 50 33.89 49.08 12.09
N LEU A 51 33.07 49.72 11.24
CA LEU A 51 32.36 50.95 11.61
C LEU A 51 31.07 50.66 12.42
N ILE A 52 30.49 49.48 12.21
CA ILE A 52 29.37 48.94 13.01
C ILE A 52 29.89 48.35 14.32
N ALA A 53 31.03 47.65 14.32
CA ALA A 53 31.69 47.14 15.51
C ALA A 53 32.20 48.25 16.44
N ALA A 54 32.68 49.38 15.88
CA ALA A 54 33.05 50.56 16.66
C ALA A 54 31.83 51.27 17.29
N ARG A 55 30.66 51.27 16.61
CA ARG A 55 29.40 51.75 17.21
C ARG A 55 28.78 50.75 18.20
N LEU A 56 28.98 49.45 18.01
CA LEU A 56 28.52 48.40 18.93
C LEU A 56 29.37 48.33 20.22
N GLN A 57 30.66 48.71 20.16
CA GLN A 57 31.47 48.89 21.37
C GLN A 57 31.05 50.10 22.21
N GLU A 58 30.40 51.10 21.61
CA GLU A 58 29.79 52.23 22.32
C GLU A 58 28.51 51.81 23.08
N PHE A 59 27.84 50.75 22.62
CA PHE A 59 26.83 49.99 23.38
C PHE A 59 27.49 48.85 24.17
N SER A 60 28.63 49.15 24.81
CA SER A 60 29.35 48.22 25.69
C SER A 60 28.41 47.52 26.67
N ASN A 61 28.74 46.25 26.95
CA ASN A 61 28.04 45.34 27.87
C ASN A 61 27.63 45.99 29.19
N GLU A 62 28.33 47.00 29.71
CA GLU A 62 27.95 47.68 30.96
C GLU A 62 26.64 48.48 30.86
N SER A 63 26.32 49.05 29.70
CA SER A 63 25.09 49.83 29.50
C SER A 63 23.88 48.93 29.28
N LEU A 64 24.06 47.83 28.55
CA LEU A 64 23.05 46.78 28.39
C LEU A 64 22.88 45.98 29.68
N GLN A 65 23.96 45.60 30.37
CA GLN A 65 23.90 44.98 31.71
C GLN A 65 23.21 45.91 32.69
N LYS A 66 23.57 47.19 32.83
CA LYS A 66 22.80 48.13 33.69
C LYS A 66 21.32 48.27 33.29
N TYR A 67 20.99 48.05 32.03
CA TYR A 67 19.61 48.11 31.52
C TYR A 67 18.82 46.79 31.72
N PHE A 68 19.51 45.66 31.93
CA PHE A 68 18.97 44.32 32.20
C PHE A 68 19.12 43.85 33.66
N ASP A 69 20.08 44.42 34.41
CA ASP A 69 20.40 44.18 35.84
C ASP A 69 19.47 44.97 36.76
N GLN A 70 18.56 45.79 36.21
CA GLN A 70 17.38 46.18 36.95
C GLN A 70 16.51 44.92 37.08
N SER A 71 16.74 44.16 38.15
CA SER A 71 16.04 42.93 38.55
C SER A 71 14.53 43.13 38.83
N ALA A 72 13.94 44.20 38.32
CA ALA A 72 12.52 44.44 38.39
C ALA A 72 11.87 43.75 37.21
N LEU A 73 11.03 42.75 37.50
CA LEU A 73 9.99 42.31 36.57
C LEU A 73 9.21 43.56 36.13
N LEU A 74 9.40 43.96 34.86
CA LEU A 74 8.74 45.15 34.29
C LEU A 74 7.23 45.00 34.27
N ILE A 75 6.75 43.75 34.25
CA ILE A 75 5.35 43.38 34.31
C ILE A 75 5.13 42.69 35.66
N PRO A 76 4.20 43.19 36.50
CA PRO A 76 3.85 42.52 37.75
C PRO A 76 3.44 41.07 37.48
N VAL A 77 3.89 40.16 38.36
CA VAL A 77 3.62 38.71 38.29
C VAL A 77 2.13 38.44 38.11
N GLU A 78 1.26 39.15 38.84
CA GLU A 78 -0.19 39.01 38.77
C GLU A 78 -0.73 39.35 37.37
N THR A 79 -0.13 40.33 36.71
CA THR A 79 -0.51 40.73 35.35
C THR A 79 -0.07 39.68 34.34
N ILE A 80 1.10 39.07 34.51
CA ILE A 80 1.57 37.97 33.66
C ILE A 80 0.60 36.78 33.77
N VAL A 81 0.29 36.34 35.00
CA VAL A 81 -0.62 35.21 35.24
C VAL A 81 -2.00 35.50 34.68
N GLN A 82 -2.55 36.69 34.93
CA GLN A 82 -3.85 37.09 34.38
C GLN A 82 -3.85 37.04 32.85
N LYS A 83 -2.84 37.65 32.21
CA LYS A 83 -2.78 37.77 30.75
C LYS A 83 -2.50 36.46 30.04
N ILE A 84 -1.80 35.53 30.68
CA ILE A 84 -1.60 34.17 30.17
C ILE A 84 -2.87 33.35 30.29
N THR A 85 -3.58 33.48 31.41
CA THR A 85 -4.89 32.82 31.61
C THR A 85 -5.92 33.32 30.58
N GLU A 86 -5.91 34.61 30.28
CA GLU A 86 -6.74 35.23 29.23
C GLU A 86 -6.23 34.95 27.80
N ARG A 87 -5.02 34.38 27.65
CA ARG A 87 -4.30 34.23 26.38
C ARG A 87 -4.21 35.53 25.55
N ASP A 88 -3.98 36.66 26.21
CA ASP A 88 -3.92 37.98 25.60
C ASP A 88 -2.54 38.26 24.98
N PHE A 89 -2.25 37.63 23.84
CA PHE A 89 -0.99 37.82 23.10
C PHE A 89 -0.78 39.28 22.68
N LYS A 90 -1.86 40.02 22.44
CA LYS A 90 -1.81 41.41 21.97
C LYS A 90 -1.16 42.32 23.01
N TYR A 91 -1.45 42.10 24.29
CA TYR A 91 -0.82 42.85 25.38
C TYR A 91 0.71 42.75 25.33
N PHE A 92 1.24 41.53 25.21
CA PHE A 92 2.68 41.27 25.20
C PHE A 92 3.35 41.77 23.91
N LEU A 93 2.69 41.62 22.75
CA LEU A 93 3.19 42.12 21.46
C LEU A 93 3.14 43.65 21.34
N SER A 94 2.22 44.31 22.06
CA SER A 94 2.11 45.77 22.04
C SER A 94 3.21 46.50 22.83
N GLN A 95 4.00 45.76 23.62
CA GLN A 95 5.08 46.33 24.41
C GLN A 95 6.21 46.81 23.49
N ARG A 96 6.69 48.03 23.75
CA ARG A 96 7.68 48.71 22.89
C ARG A 96 9.02 47.94 22.78
N ASN A 97 9.33 47.07 23.74
CA ASN A 97 10.54 46.24 23.73
C ASN A 97 10.19 44.79 24.05
N PHE A 98 9.96 43.99 23.01
CA PHE A 98 9.62 42.58 23.15
C PHE A 98 10.75 41.74 23.76
N TYR A 99 12.02 42.09 23.55
CA TYR A 99 13.14 41.38 24.19
C TYR A 99 13.08 41.46 25.71
N LYS A 100 12.63 42.60 26.25
CA LYS A 100 12.38 42.72 27.69
C LYS A 100 11.20 41.87 28.15
N VAL A 101 10.16 41.76 27.34
CA VAL A 101 9.02 40.87 27.62
C VAL A 101 9.47 39.41 27.64
N ALA A 102 10.25 39.00 26.64
CA ALA A 102 10.82 37.65 26.56
C ALA A 102 11.71 37.33 27.76
N ASP A 103 12.58 38.27 28.16
CA ASP A 103 13.43 38.15 29.35
C ASP A 103 12.59 38.06 30.64
N THR A 104 11.56 38.89 30.80
CA THR A 104 10.67 38.79 31.97
C THR A 104 9.88 37.49 32.01
N LEU A 105 9.46 36.94 30.86
CA LEU A 105 8.78 35.65 30.80
C LEU A 105 9.74 34.48 31.07
N GLN A 106 11.01 34.59 30.66
CA GLN A 106 12.04 33.61 31.00
C GLN A 106 12.32 33.61 32.50
N LYS A 107 12.54 34.79 33.10
CA LYS A 107 12.73 34.92 34.56
C LYS A 107 11.52 34.40 35.35
N PHE A 108 10.32 34.66 34.86
CA PHE A 108 9.09 34.12 35.45
C PHE A 108 9.03 32.59 35.35
N GLU A 109 9.43 32.00 34.22
CA GLU A 109 9.55 30.54 34.06
C GLU A 109 10.54 29.94 35.06
N ASP A 110 11.74 30.54 35.14
CA ASP A 110 12.84 30.02 35.95
C ASP A 110 12.59 30.14 37.47
N GLU A 111 11.87 31.16 37.92
CA GLU A 111 11.66 31.43 39.35
C GLU A 111 10.33 30.88 39.91
N LEU A 112 9.26 30.83 39.10
CA LEU A 112 7.89 30.67 39.62
C LEU A 112 7.07 29.58 38.95
N VAL A 113 7.47 29.05 37.78
CA VAL A 113 6.67 28.06 37.04
C VAL A 113 7.16 26.65 37.32
N ASP A 114 6.29 25.83 37.93
CA ASP A 114 6.53 24.39 38.04
C ASP A 114 6.14 23.69 36.73
N LEU A 115 7.16 23.21 36.00
CA LEU A 115 7.05 22.57 34.69
C LEU A 115 6.28 21.25 34.70
N ASP A 116 6.21 20.58 35.86
CA ASP A 116 5.51 19.29 35.98
C ASP A 116 3.99 19.49 36.05
N THR A 117 3.53 20.69 36.39
CA THR A 117 2.12 21.03 36.46
C THR A 117 1.51 21.33 35.07
N GLN A 118 0.21 21.08 34.91
CA GLN A 118 -0.50 21.42 33.67
C GLN A 118 -0.42 22.92 33.36
N ALA A 119 -0.42 23.77 34.39
CA ALA A 119 -0.28 25.22 34.23
C ALA A 119 1.10 25.60 33.66
N GLY A 120 2.17 24.92 34.08
CA GLY A 120 3.51 25.11 33.50
C GLY A 120 3.61 24.67 32.04
N LYS A 121 2.98 23.53 31.70
CA LYS A 121 2.90 23.07 30.30
C LYS A 121 2.11 24.05 29.42
N ASP A 122 1.00 24.57 29.92
CA ASP A 122 0.19 25.56 29.21
C ASP A 122 0.94 26.89 29.03
N PHE A 123 1.75 27.29 30.02
CA PHE A 123 2.65 28.46 29.93
C PHE A 123 3.71 28.28 28.84
N ILE A 124 4.37 27.12 28.75
CA ILE A 124 5.36 26.84 27.68
C ILE A 124 4.70 26.95 26.30
N VAL A 125 3.51 26.36 26.12
CA VAL A 125 2.77 26.42 24.85
C VAL A 125 2.42 27.88 24.51
N PHE A 126 1.97 28.65 25.50
CA PHE A 126 1.68 30.08 25.34
C PHE A 126 2.92 30.86 24.90
N LYS A 127 4.06 30.68 25.59
CA LYS A 127 5.33 31.34 25.28
C LYS A 127 5.80 31.02 23.86
N ARG A 128 5.69 29.75 23.44
CA ARG A 128 6.04 29.31 22.07
C ARG A 128 5.16 29.99 21.02
N GLN A 129 3.85 30.08 21.26
CA GLN A 129 2.90 30.76 20.37
C GLN A 129 3.17 32.27 20.29
N LEU A 130 3.50 32.90 21.42
CA LEU A 130 3.84 34.32 21.48
C LEU A 130 5.10 34.64 20.64
N TYR A 131 6.14 33.80 20.73
CA TYR A 131 7.36 33.97 19.93
C TYR A 131 7.10 33.76 18.42
N GLN A 132 6.28 32.78 18.05
CA GLN A 132 5.86 32.59 16.66
C GLN A 132 5.09 33.80 16.11
N LEU A 133 4.18 34.38 16.90
CA LEU A 133 3.43 35.57 16.51
C LEU A 133 4.32 36.81 16.36
N TYR A 134 5.29 36.97 17.26
CA TYR A 134 6.27 38.06 17.17
C TYR A 134 7.14 37.94 15.92
N GLU A 135 7.64 36.74 15.64
CA GLU A 135 8.42 36.45 14.44
C GLU A 135 7.63 36.74 13.16
N VAL A 136 6.34 36.39 13.13
CA VAL A 136 5.43 36.70 12.02
C VAL A 136 5.18 38.20 11.87
N GLN A 137 4.99 38.93 12.96
CA GLN A 137 4.70 40.37 12.92
C GLN A 137 5.91 41.25 12.61
N HIS A 138 7.13 40.77 12.83
CA HIS A 138 8.35 41.58 12.69
C HIS A 138 9.29 41.10 11.60
N ARG A 139 8.97 40.01 10.90
CA ARG A 139 9.54 39.73 9.58
C ARG A 139 8.99 40.70 8.55
N SER A 140 9.81 41.09 7.58
CA SER A 140 9.34 41.87 6.45
C SER A 140 8.29 41.07 5.66
N VAL A 141 7.38 41.75 4.96
CA VAL A 141 6.34 41.11 4.14
C VAL A 141 6.96 40.10 3.15
N ASP A 142 8.11 40.46 2.57
CA ASP A 142 8.84 39.62 1.61
C ASP A 142 9.45 38.37 2.27
N GLU A 143 9.93 38.45 3.52
CA GLU A 143 10.45 37.30 4.27
C GLU A 143 9.34 36.37 4.78
N HIS A 144 8.16 36.93 5.09
CA HIS A 144 6.99 36.14 5.46
C HIS A 144 6.50 35.31 4.26
N GLU A 145 6.42 35.92 3.08
CA GLU A 145 6.07 35.23 1.83
C GLU A 145 7.10 34.16 1.46
N ALA A 146 8.40 34.46 1.59
CA ALA A 146 9.46 33.48 1.32
C ALA A 146 9.42 32.29 2.30
N PHE A 147 9.09 32.53 3.57
CA PHE A 147 8.96 31.47 4.57
C PHE A 147 7.71 30.62 4.38
N SER A 148 6.54 31.24 4.16
CA SER A 148 5.31 30.50 3.89
C SER A 148 5.45 29.62 2.64
N MET A 149 6.06 30.17 1.59
CA MET A 149 6.35 29.42 0.36
C MET A 149 7.35 28.28 0.58
N ARG A 150 8.35 28.45 1.47
CA ARG A 150 9.29 27.37 1.81
C ARG A 150 8.58 26.25 2.59
N VAL A 151 7.81 26.59 3.63
CA VAL A 151 7.07 25.60 4.43
C VAL A 151 6.05 24.86 3.59
N GLU A 152 5.32 25.55 2.71
CA GLU A 152 4.39 24.91 1.78
C GLU A 152 5.12 24.00 0.79
N ARG A 153 6.29 24.39 0.27
CA ARG A 153 7.10 23.55 -0.61
C ARG A 153 7.66 22.32 0.09
N GLU A 154 8.13 22.45 1.33
CA GLU A 154 8.62 21.32 2.13
C GLU A 154 7.49 20.34 2.44
N ASN A 155 6.31 20.84 2.82
CA ASN A 155 5.12 20.01 3.02
C ASN A 155 4.67 19.30 1.73
N LEU A 156 4.66 20.01 0.59
CA LEU A 156 4.33 19.42 -0.71
C LEU A 156 5.35 18.37 -1.14
N LYS A 157 6.64 18.62 -0.91
CA LYS A 157 7.72 17.66 -1.16
C LYS A 157 7.51 16.41 -0.32
N TRP A 158 7.24 16.54 0.98
CA TRP A 158 6.98 15.42 1.85
C TRP A 158 5.73 14.62 1.43
N ILE A 159 4.63 15.28 1.05
CA ILE A 159 3.43 14.61 0.53
C ILE A 159 3.74 13.86 -0.77
N TYR A 160 4.51 14.48 -1.68
CA TYR A 160 4.90 13.85 -2.94
C TYR A 160 5.79 12.61 -2.69
N GLU A 161 6.80 12.73 -1.86
CA GLU A 161 7.69 11.62 -1.48
C GLU A 161 6.91 10.50 -0.78
N SER A 162 5.98 10.85 0.12
CA SER A 162 5.10 9.87 0.78
C SER A 162 4.18 9.16 -0.21
N SER A 163 3.64 9.90 -1.19
CA SER A 163 2.82 9.32 -2.26
C SER A 163 3.64 8.40 -3.17
N LEU A 164 4.88 8.77 -3.49
CA LEU A 164 5.79 7.95 -4.30
C LEU A 164 6.15 6.65 -3.56
N ALA A 165 6.50 6.76 -2.28
CA ALA A 165 6.78 5.61 -1.42
C ALA A 165 5.56 4.68 -1.31
N PHE A 166 4.36 5.24 -1.14
CA PHE A 166 3.12 4.45 -1.12
C PHE A 166 2.89 3.70 -2.44
N GLN A 167 3.12 4.34 -3.60
CA GLN A 167 3.00 3.67 -4.89
C GLN A 167 3.99 2.51 -5.04
N GLN A 168 5.24 2.70 -4.59
CA GLN A 168 6.26 1.66 -4.60
C GLN A 168 5.89 0.48 -3.70
N ASP A 169 5.36 0.76 -2.49
CA ASP A 169 4.91 -0.29 -1.57
C ASP A 169 3.72 -1.08 -2.13
N VAL A 170 2.74 -0.40 -2.73
CA VAL A 170 1.60 -1.05 -3.40
C VAL A 170 2.08 -1.91 -4.56
N GLN A 171 3.04 -1.41 -5.36
CA GLN A 171 3.62 -2.18 -6.46
C GLN A 171 4.36 -3.42 -5.95
N ALA A 172 5.17 -3.30 -4.89
CA ALA A 172 5.87 -4.43 -4.29
C ALA A 172 4.90 -5.48 -3.71
N GLN A 173 3.78 -5.05 -3.13
CA GLN A 173 2.72 -5.96 -2.68
C GLN A 173 2.05 -6.68 -3.84
N ASN A 174 1.72 -5.96 -4.92
CA ASN A 174 1.15 -6.55 -6.13
C ASN A 174 2.12 -7.55 -6.76
N ASP A 175 3.41 -7.22 -6.88
CA ASP A 175 4.43 -8.12 -7.42
C ASP A 175 4.56 -9.39 -6.56
N THR A 176 4.49 -9.26 -5.24
CA THR A 176 4.56 -10.40 -4.31
C THR A 176 3.31 -11.28 -4.42
N GLN A 177 2.13 -10.67 -4.57
CA GLN A 177 0.87 -11.39 -4.78
C GLN A 177 0.88 -12.11 -6.13
N ASP A 178 1.29 -11.43 -7.21
CA ASP A 178 1.47 -12.01 -8.54
C ASP A 178 2.40 -13.23 -8.48
N LEU A 179 3.54 -13.13 -7.77
CA LEU A 179 4.49 -14.25 -7.62
C LEU A 179 3.90 -15.43 -6.84
N SER A 180 3.05 -15.18 -5.84
CA SER A 180 2.34 -16.24 -5.12
C SER A 180 1.28 -16.90 -5.99
N ASP A 181 0.52 -16.11 -6.73
CA ASP A 181 -0.48 -16.63 -7.68
C ASP A 181 0.20 -17.49 -8.74
N HIS A 182 1.37 -17.06 -9.26
CA HIS A 182 2.19 -17.86 -10.16
C HIS A 182 2.65 -19.21 -9.59
N ALA A 183 2.96 -19.28 -8.29
CA ALA A 183 3.30 -20.56 -7.66
C ALA A 183 2.13 -21.56 -7.71
N THR A 184 0.89 -21.08 -7.55
CA THR A 184 -0.30 -21.92 -7.62
C THR A 184 -0.71 -22.29 -9.05
N LEU A 185 -0.40 -21.43 -10.02
CA LEU A 185 -0.66 -21.62 -11.43
C LEU A 185 0.13 -22.78 -12.05
N LYS A 186 1.33 -23.09 -11.53
CA LYS A 186 2.23 -24.14 -12.06
C LYS A 186 2.50 -23.99 -13.57
N GLY A 187 2.74 -22.76 -14.03
CA GLY A 187 2.99 -22.46 -15.44
C GLY A 187 1.74 -22.37 -16.32
N ALA A 188 0.54 -22.42 -15.74
CA ALA A 188 -0.69 -22.02 -16.41
C ALA A 188 -0.89 -20.49 -16.34
N ILE A 189 -1.60 -19.91 -17.31
CA ILE A 189 -2.05 -18.51 -17.27
C ILE A 189 -3.23 -18.37 -16.30
N PHE A 190 -4.10 -19.38 -16.32
CA PHE A 190 -5.25 -19.48 -15.44
C PHE A 190 -5.39 -20.90 -14.94
N LYS A 191 -5.77 -21.05 -13.67
CA LYS A 191 -6.08 -22.35 -13.07
C LYS A 191 -7.20 -22.23 -12.05
N ALA A 192 -8.33 -22.86 -12.34
CA ALA A 192 -9.42 -23.03 -11.41
C ALA A 192 -8.99 -23.91 -10.21
N PRO A 193 -9.52 -23.67 -9.01
CA PRO A 193 -9.27 -24.52 -7.86
C PRO A 193 -9.80 -25.93 -8.15
N THR A 194 -9.03 -26.95 -7.75
CA THR A 194 -9.42 -28.36 -7.92
C THR A 194 -10.74 -28.68 -7.22
N PHE A 195 -11.00 -28.03 -6.08
CA PHE A 195 -12.23 -28.18 -5.30
C PHE A 195 -13.01 -26.88 -5.32
N LYS A 196 -13.99 -26.78 -6.21
CA LYS A 196 -14.95 -25.68 -6.23
C LYS A 196 -15.96 -25.85 -5.09
N GLN A 197 -16.43 -24.74 -4.51
CA GLN A 197 -17.46 -24.78 -3.46
C GLN A 197 -18.74 -25.49 -3.94
N ASN A 198 -19.13 -25.32 -5.20
CA ASN A 198 -20.27 -26.02 -5.80
C ASN A 198 -20.12 -27.53 -5.76
N TRP A 199 -18.91 -28.03 -5.99
CA TRP A 199 -18.62 -29.46 -5.92
C TRP A 199 -18.79 -29.98 -4.50
N VAL A 200 -18.26 -29.24 -3.50
CA VAL A 200 -18.42 -29.58 -2.08
C VAL A 200 -19.89 -29.58 -1.68
N ASN A 201 -20.65 -28.55 -2.10
CA ASN A 201 -22.08 -28.46 -1.83
C ASN A 201 -22.84 -29.63 -2.48
N GLY A 202 -22.53 -29.96 -3.74
CA GLY A 202 -23.14 -31.08 -4.44
C GLY A 202 -22.83 -32.42 -3.77
N ALA A 203 -21.57 -32.65 -3.39
CA ALA A 203 -21.16 -33.82 -2.64
C ALA A 203 -21.88 -33.92 -1.28
N ALA A 204 -22.06 -32.80 -0.58
CA ALA A 204 -22.80 -32.74 0.68
C ALA A 204 -24.30 -33.09 0.51
N PHE A 205 -24.93 -32.64 -0.58
CA PHE A 205 -26.30 -33.03 -0.93
C PHE A 205 -26.41 -34.54 -1.21
N PHE A 206 -25.46 -35.11 -1.96
CA PHE A 206 -25.43 -36.56 -2.20
C PHE A 206 -25.15 -37.37 -0.94
N ALA A 207 -24.24 -36.91 -0.08
CA ALA A 207 -23.98 -37.55 1.21
C ALA A 207 -25.22 -37.55 2.09
N THR A 208 -25.95 -36.42 2.13
CA THR A 208 -27.22 -36.31 2.86
C THR A 208 -28.28 -37.26 2.30
N SER A 209 -28.41 -37.33 0.97
CA SER A 209 -29.32 -38.29 0.31
C SER A 209 -28.96 -39.74 0.65
N GLY A 210 -27.66 -40.07 0.60
CA GLY A 210 -27.14 -41.39 0.97
C GLY A 210 -27.41 -41.77 2.42
N LEU A 211 -27.23 -40.84 3.35
CA LEU A 211 -27.55 -41.02 4.77
C LEU A 211 -29.07 -41.18 5.01
N LEU A 212 -29.89 -40.38 4.33
CA LEU A 212 -31.35 -40.53 4.39
C LEU A 212 -31.80 -41.90 3.85
N TYR A 213 -31.12 -42.40 2.81
CA TYR A 213 -31.38 -43.72 2.25
C TYR A 213 -30.90 -44.85 3.15
N SER A 214 -29.71 -44.74 3.76
CA SER A 214 -29.18 -45.79 4.64
C SER A 214 -29.98 -45.91 5.94
N TYR A 215 -30.49 -44.80 6.47
CA TYR A 215 -31.34 -44.76 7.66
C TYR A 215 -32.83 -44.65 7.33
N PHE A 216 -33.22 -44.99 6.10
CA PHE A 216 -34.59 -44.84 5.61
C PHE A 216 -35.66 -45.42 6.55
N PRO A 217 -35.57 -46.65 7.11
CA PRO A 217 -36.63 -47.17 7.97
C PRO A 217 -36.81 -46.36 9.24
N PHE A 218 -35.72 -45.84 9.82
CA PHE A 218 -35.78 -45.02 11.02
C PHE A 218 -36.35 -43.63 10.72
N VAL A 219 -35.85 -42.96 9.69
CA VAL A 219 -36.32 -41.61 9.31
C VAL A 219 -37.79 -41.66 8.87
N ALA A 220 -38.17 -42.69 8.10
CA ALA A 220 -39.55 -42.90 7.66
C ALA A 220 -40.51 -43.19 8.82
N ALA A 221 -40.06 -43.82 9.91
CA ALA A 221 -40.89 -44.03 11.09
C ALA A 221 -41.26 -42.71 11.80
N TYR A 222 -40.37 -41.71 11.79
CA TYR A 222 -40.61 -40.40 12.43
C TYR A 222 -41.28 -39.39 11.51
N LEU A 223 -40.83 -39.30 10.25
CA LEU A 223 -41.26 -38.28 9.28
C LEU A 223 -42.31 -38.77 8.29
N GLY A 224 -42.55 -40.08 8.24
CA GLY A 224 -43.38 -40.73 7.24
C GLY A 224 -42.61 -41.09 5.97
N TYR A 225 -43.10 -42.12 5.28
CA TYR A 225 -42.48 -42.66 4.06
C TYR A 225 -42.39 -41.61 2.94
N SER A 226 -43.48 -40.88 2.68
CA SER A 226 -43.57 -39.92 1.56
C SER A 226 -42.60 -38.75 1.73
N LEU A 227 -42.49 -38.19 2.94
CA LEU A 227 -41.61 -37.06 3.20
C LEU A 227 -40.13 -37.47 3.12
N THR A 228 -39.79 -38.65 3.64
CA THR A 228 -38.43 -39.19 3.56
C THR A 228 -38.00 -39.43 2.11
N SER A 229 -38.86 -40.08 1.32
CA SER A 229 -38.62 -40.29 -0.12
C SER A 229 -38.47 -38.97 -0.89
N LEU A 230 -39.31 -37.98 -0.59
CA LEU A 230 -39.22 -36.64 -1.18
C LEU A 230 -37.91 -35.94 -0.81
N ALA A 231 -37.46 -36.06 0.45
CA ALA A 231 -36.21 -35.48 0.92
C ALA A 231 -34.98 -36.12 0.26
N THR A 232 -34.96 -37.45 0.13
CA THR A 232 -33.91 -38.18 -0.59
C THR A 232 -33.87 -37.77 -2.06
N LEU A 233 -35.01 -37.74 -2.76
CA LEU A 233 -35.06 -37.32 -4.16
C LEU A 233 -34.69 -35.84 -4.34
N GLY A 234 -35.20 -34.97 -3.48
CA GLY A 234 -34.93 -33.53 -3.51
C GLY A 234 -33.46 -33.22 -3.28
N SER A 235 -32.81 -33.88 -2.31
CA SER A 235 -31.38 -33.75 -2.08
C SER A 235 -30.55 -34.30 -3.24
N SER A 236 -30.92 -35.45 -3.82
CA SER A 236 -30.25 -35.97 -5.03
C SER A 236 -30.36 -35.02 -6.23
N LEU A 237 -31.54 -34.44 -6.48
CA LEU A 237 -31.74 -33.48 -7.56
C LEU A 237 -30.99 -32.16 -7.31
N ALA A 238 -30.96 -31.67 -6.07
CA ALA A 238 -30.18 -30.50 -5.69
C ALA A 238 -28.67 -30.76 -5.85
N GLY A 239 -28.20 -31.98 -5.52
CA GLY A 239 -26.84 -32.43 -5.79
C GLY A 239 -26.51 -32.43 -7.28
N LEU A 240 -27.37 -33.03 -8.11
CA LEU A 240 -27.20 -33.02 -9.58
C LEU A 240 -27.18 -31.60 -10.14
N TYR A 241 -28.08 -30.73 -9.67
CA TYR A 241 -28.16 -29.35 -10.14
C TYR A 241 -26.93 -28.53 -9.74
N SER A 242 -26.43 -28.68 -8.52
CA SER A 242 -25.22 -27.98 -8.06
C SER A 242 -23.93 -28.47 -8.74
N LEU A 243 -23.89 -29.72 -9.18
CA LEU A 243 -22.77 -30.23 -9.98
C LEU A 243 -22.87 -29.85 -11.47
N GLN A 244 -24.02 -29.34 -11.95
CA GLN A 244 -24.21 -28.98 -13.35
C GLN A 244 -23.49 -27.67 -13.71
N GLU A 245 -22.16 -27.68 -13.65
CA GLU A 245 -21.34 -26.64 -14.27
C GLU A 245 -21.22 -26.94 -15.76
N LYS A 246 -21.54 -25.94 -16.59
CA LYS A 246 -21.44 -26.02 -18.04
C LYS A 246 -20.37 -25.06 -18.54
N SER A 247 -19.48 -25.57 -19.38
CA SER A 247 -18.53 -24.80 -20.17
C SER A 247 -17.64 -23.85 -19.34
N ALA A 248 -17.18 -24.29 -18.17
CA ALA A 248 -16.27 -23.48 -17.36
C ALA A 248 -14.81 -23.81 -17.71
N ILE A 249 -13.99 -22.77 -17.88
CA ILE A 249 -12.55 -22.92 -18.11
C ILE A 249 -11.91 -23.42 -16.81
N ASN A 250 -11.21 -24.56 -16.88
CA ASN A 250 -10.45 -25.09 -15.75
C ASN A 250 -9.00 -24.60 -15.78
N SER A 251 -8.38 -24.57 -16.96
CA SER A 251 -7.02 -24.04 -17.10
C SER A 251 -6.77 -23.47 -18.49
N ILE A 252 -5.88 -22.49 -18.55
CA ILE A 252 -5.35 -21.91 -19.78
C ILE A 252 -3.84 -22.07 -19.74
N THR A 253 -3.25 -22.75 -20.72
CA THR A 253 -1.81 -23.00 -20.81
C THR A 253 -1.27 -22.63 -22.18
N ILE A 254 -0.03 -22.18 -22.27
CA ILE A 254 0.67 -21.98 -23.54
C ILE A 254 1.30 -23.31 -23.93
N VAL A 255 1.01 -23.79 -25.14
CA VAL A 255 1.60 -25.02 -25.67
C VAL A 255 3.05 -24.72 -26.05
N LYS A 256 4.01 -25.39 -25.40
CA LYS A 256 5.46 -25.14 -25.62
C LYS A 256 6.05 -25.96 -26.76
N GLU A 257 5.49 -27.14 -27.03
CA GLU A 257 6.07 -28.12 -27.94
C GLU A 257 5.01 -28.68 -28.90
N GLY A 258 5.45 -29.11 -30.09
CA GLY A 258 4.61 -29.78 -31.10
C GLY A 258 4.05 -28.86 -32.20
N GLU A 259 3.12 -29.40 -32.98
CA GLU A 259 2.46 -28.71 -34.12
C GLU A 259 1.69 -27.45 -33.68
N HIS A 260 1.38 -27.35 -32.39
CA HIS A 260 0.63 -26.25 -31.81
C HIS A 260 1.46 -25.36 -30.89
N ALA A 261 2.79 -25.44 -30.97
CA ALA A 261 3.67 -24.57 -30.18
C ALA A 261 3.31 -23.08 -30.38
N GLY A 262 3.26 -22.33 -29.28
CA GLY A 262 2.86 -20.91 -29.24
C GLY A 262 1.34 -20.67 -29.20
N LYS A 263 0.51 -21.69 -29.40
CA LYS A 263 -0.95 -21.56 -29.27
C LYS A 263 -1.40 -21.71 -27.81
N LEU A 264 -2.62 -21.24 -27.53
CA LEU A 264 -3.25 -21.37 -26.23
C LEU A 264 -4.06 -22.66 -26.18
N GLN A 265 -3.88 -23.43 -25.11
CA GLN A 265 -4.68 -24.59 -24.77
C GLN A 265 -5.64 -24.23 -23.64
N PHE A 266 -6.94 -24.36 -23.92
CA PHE A 266 -8.03 -24.17 -22.98
C PHE A 266 -8.57 -25.54 -22.56
N ASN A 267 -8.41 -25.92 -21.30
CA ASN A 267 -9.14 -27.04 -20.71
C ASN A 267 -10.52 -26.55 -20.27
N ILE A 268 -11.57 -26.95 -20.97
CA ILE A 268 -12.94 -26.54 -20.70
C ILE A 268 -13.71 -27.74 -20.14
N SER A 269 -14.34 -27.56 -18.98
CA SER A 269 -15.25 -28.57 -18.42
C SER A 269 -16.56 -28.58 -19.22
N GLN A 270 -16.86 -29.71 -19.85
CA GLN A 270 -18.18 -29.95 -20.45
C GLN A 270 -19.18 -30.40 -19.39
N THR A 271 -18.70 -31.19 -18.43
CA THR A 271 -19.42 -31.63 -17.24
C THR A 271 -18.47 -31.58 -16.04
N THR A 272 -18.98 -31.85 -14.84
CA THR A 272 -18.17 -31.93 -13.61
C THR A 272 -17.02 -32.94 -13.70
N LEU A 273 -17.22 -34.01 -14.49
CA LEU A 273 -16.29 -35.15 -14.56
C LEU A 273 -15.53 -35.19 -15.89
N GLN A 274 -16.02 -34.50 -16.92
CA GLN A 274 -15.42 -34.51 -18.24
C GLN A 274 -14.97 -33.12 -18.63
N SER A 275 -13.68 -33.01 -18.95
CA SER A 275 -13.09 -31.85 -19.58
C SER A 275 -12.64 -32.19 -20.99
N LYS A 276 -12.60 -31.17 -21.84
CA LYS A 276 -12.05 -31.23 -23.18
C LYS A 276 -11.02 -30.13 -23.36
N ASP A 277 -9.97 -30.44 -24.12
CA ASP A 277 -8.92 -29.50 -24.44
C ASP A 277 -9.12 -28.92 -25.84
N TYR A 278 -9.12 -27.60 -25.90
CA TYR A 278 -9.24 -26.83 -27.12
C TYR A 278 -7.96 -26.03 -27.34
N VAL A 279 -7.41 -26.10 -28.54
CA VAL A 279 -6.24 -25.31 -28.92
C VAL A 279 -6.67 -24.20 -29.87
N VAL A 280 -6.26 -22.97 -29.57
CA VAL A 280 -6.66 -21.77 -30.31
C VAL A 280 -5.48 -20.83 -30.49
N SER A 281 -5.46 -20.14 -31.64
CA SER A 281 -4.52 -19.05 -31.87
C SER A 281 -4.84 -17.89 -30.92
N VAL A 282 -3.82 -17.14 -30.51
CA VAL A 282 -4.01 -15.96 -29.63
C VAL A 282 -4.89 -14.90 -30.29
N SER A 283 -4.79 -14.76 -31.62
CA SER A 283 -5.61 -13.84 -32.41
C SER A 283 -7.11 -14.14 -32.33
N ASP A 284 -7.44 -15.40 -32.11
CA ASP A 284 -8.80 -15.93 -32.26
C ASP A 284 -9.49 -16.12 -30.90
N ALA A 285 -8.77 -15.89 -29.81
CA ALA A 285 -9.30 -15.86 -28.45
C ALA A 285 -9.62 -14.42 -28.06
N LYS A 286 -10.88 -14.16 -27.67
CA LYS A 286 -11.31 -12.84 -27.17
C LYS A 286 -12.32 -12.96 -26.05
N THR A 287 -12.34 -11.98 -25.16
CA THR A 287 -13.42 -11.84 -24.17
C THR A 287 -14.57 -11.05 -24.79
N VAL A 288 -15.77 -11.63 -24.84
CA VAL A 288 -16.96 -10.97 -25.43
C VAL A 288 -17.67 -10.09 -24.43
N VAL A 289 -17.76 -10.54 -23.17
CA VAL A 289 -18.44 -9.81 -22.12
C VAL A 289 -17.64 -9.92 -20.82
N ALA A 290 -17.30 -8.76 -20.27
CA ALA A 290 -16.95 -8.62 -18.86
C ALA A 290 -18.23 -8.18 -18.13
N PHE A 291 -18.89 -9.11 -17.45
CA PHE A 291 -20.01 -8.76 -16.58
C PHE A 291 -19.44 -8.22 -15.28
N SER A 292 -19.27 -6.90 -15.19
CA SER A 292 -19.06 -6.19 -13.92
C SER A 292 -20.41 -5.58 -13.50
N ASP A 293 -21.20 -6.30 -12.73
CA ASP A 293 -22.44 -5.74 -12.21
C ASP A 293 -22.21 -5.38 -10.74
N GLN A 294 -22.22 -4.08 -10.45
CA GLN A 294 -21.86 -3.47 -9.15
C GLN A 294 -22.94 -3.69 -8.07
N VAL A 295 -23.80 -4.70 -8.24
CA VAL A 295 -24.98 -4.91 -7.39
C VAL A 295 -24.84 -6.23 -6.64
N GLY A 296 -24.06 -6.20 -5.56
CA GLY A 296 -24.03 -7.28 -4.56
C GLY A 296 -22.66 -7.93 -4.42
N GLU A 297 -22.19 -7.93 -3.18
CA GLU A 297 -20.80 -8.11 -2.72
C GLU A 297 -20.09 -9.43 -3.08
N ASN A 298 -20.63 -10.33 -3.92
CA ASN A 298 -19.99 -11.63 -4.16
C ASN A 298 -20.08 -12.23 -5.56
N ASP A 299 -20.85 -11.67 -6.48
CA ASP A 299 -20.99 -12.23 -7.83
C ASP A 299 -20.72 -11.13 -8.86
N LEU A 300 -20.04 -11.46 -9.96
CA LEU A 300 -19.84 -10.67 -11.20
C LEU A 300 -18.40 -10.23 -11.51
N GLU A 301 -17.54 -11.22 -11.71
CA GLU A 301 -16.43 -11.17 -12.70
C GLU A 301 -16.46 -12.48 -13.52
N ARG A 302 -17.57 -12.74 -14.21
CA ARG A 302 -17.62 -13.86 -15.18
C ARG A 302 -17.27 -13.31 -16.56
N ASN A 303 -16.01 -13.46 -16.94
CA ASN A 303 -15.58 -13.18 -18.30
C ASN A 303 -16.00 -14.36 -19.19
N VAL A 304 -16.65 -14.07 -20.32
CA VAL A 304 -16.97 -15.08 -21.34
C VAL A 304 -15.93 -15.00 -22.44
N PHE A 305 -15.15 -16.07 -22.59
CA PHE A 305 -14.22 -16.24 -23.69
C PHE A 305 -14.95 -16.82 -24.89
N HIS A 306 -14.74 -16.19 -26.04
CA HIS A 306 -15.10 -16.70 -27.34
C HIS A 306 -13.83 -17.12 -28.05
N LEU A 307 -13.73 -18.42 -28.29
CA LEU A 307 -12.63 -19.04 -29.02
C LEU A 307 -13.12 -19.31 -30.44
N HIS A 308 -12.55 -18.59 -31.39
CA HIS A 308 -12.84 -18.80 -32.81
C HIS A 308 -11.86 -19.82 -33.39
N ASN A 309 -12.31 -20.66 -34.33
CA ASN A 309 -11.49 -21.70 -34.99
C ASN A 309 -10.70 -22.59 -34.02
N ALA A 310 -11.31 -22.96 -32.90
CA ALA A 310 -10.67 -23.80 -31.89
C ALA A 310 -10.56 -25.25 -32.37
N VAL A 311 -9.38 -25.84 -32.27
CA VAL A 311 -9.13 -27.26 -32.59
C VAL A 311 -9.41 -28.10 -31.34
N ASP A 312 -10.36 -29.04 -31.40
CA ASP A 312 -10.57 -30.02 -30.33
C ASP A 312 -9.45 -31.08 -30.41
N LEU A 313 -8.60 -31.17 -29.39
CA LEU A 313 -7.47 -32.12 -29.38
C LEU A 313 -7.93 -33.59 -29.40
N SER A 314 -9.16 -33.88 -28.97
CA SER A 314 -9.67 -35.25 -28.93
C SER A 314 -10.16 -35.76 -30.28
N SER A 315 -10.76 -34.88 -31.09
CA SER A 315 -11.27 -35.24 -32.43
C SER A 315 -10.36 -34.79 -33.57
N GLY A 316 -9.48 -33.81 -33.33
CA GLY A 316 -8.71 -33.13 -34.36
C GLY A 316 -9.55 -32.20 -35.25
N GLU A 317 -10.84 -32.02 -34.93
CA GLU A 317 -11.74 -31.18 -35.73
C GLU A 317 -11.65 -29.72 -35.28
N THR A 318 -11.64 -28.82 -36.26
CA THR A 318 -11.76 -27.37 -36.05
C THR A 318 -13.23 -27.01 -35.82
N ILE A 319 -13.54 -26.49 -34.63
CA ILE A 319 -14.85 -25.98 -34.27
C ILE A 319 -14.84 -24.45 -34.46
N ALA A 320 -15.83 -23.95 -35.20
CA ALA A 320 -15.89 -22.55 -35.57
C ALA A 320 -15.95 -21.62 -34.35
N ASP A 321 -16.84 -21.92 -33.39
CA ASP A 321 -17.07 -21.06 -32.23
C ASP A 321 -17.27 -21.88 -30.96
N VAL A 322 -16.45 -21.61 -29.94
CA VAL A 322 -16.59 -22.16 -28.60
C VAL A 322 -16.74 -21.01 -27.61
N LEU A 323 -17.79 -21.07 -26.78
CA LEU A 323 -18.02 -20.13 -25.69
C LEU A 323 -17.73 -20.82 -24.36
N ALA A 324 -16.87 -20.21 -23.55
CA ALA A 324 -16.50 -20.72 -22.24
C ALA A 324 -16.49 -19.61 -21.19
N PHE A 325 -16.89 -19.96 -19.98
CA PHE A 325 -16.94 -19.05 -18.84
C PHE A 325 -15.65 -19.16 -18.04
N LEU A 326 -14.98 -18.05 -17.79
CA LEU A 326 -13.90 -17.99 -16.82
C LEU A 326 -14.51 -17.95 -15.41
N PRO A 327 -14.24 -18.95 -14.55
CA PRO A 327 -14.70 -18.88 -13.17
C PRO A 327 -13.98 -17.76 -12.42
N LYS A 328 -14.71 -17.11 -11.50
CA LYS A 328 -14.17 -16.07 -10.62
C LYS A 328 -13.07 -16.62 -9.72
N ASP A 329 -13.32 -17.79 -9.17
CA ASP A 329 -12.42 -18.47 -8.25
C ASP A 329 -11.38 -19.22 -9.08
N GLY A 330 -10.16 -18.73 -9.06
CA GLY A 330 -9.04 -19.30 -9.79
C GLY A 330 -7.80 -18.44 -9.62
N ALA A 331 -6.65 -19.08 -9.57
CA ALA A 331 -5.39 -18.37 -9.70
C ALA A 331 -5.28 -17.87 -11.14
N LYS A 332 -4.85 -16.61 -11.30
CA LYS A 332 -4.76 -15.94 -12.60
C LYS A 332 -3.51 -15.08 -12.65
N ASP A 333 -2.79 -15.12 -13.76
CA ASP A 333 -1.84 -14.07 -14.10
C ASP A 333 -2.62 -12.93 -14.73
N PHE A 334 -2.90 -11.90 -13.94
CA PHE A 334 -3.71 -10.77 -14.37
C PHE A 334 -3.17 -10.08 -15.63
N ASN A 335 -1.85 -9.95 -15.74
CA ASN A 335 -1.23 -9.24 -16.86
C ASN A 335 -1.41 -10.02 -18.18
N THR A 336 -1.17 -11.34 -18.12
CA THR A 336 -1.30 -12.20 -19.30
C THR A 336 -2.77 -12.40 -19.65
N LEU A 337 -3.65 -12.57 -18.66
CA LEU A 337 -5.09 -12.72 -18.89
C LEU A 337 -5.74 -11.44 -19.43
N ASP A 338 -5.35 -10.27 -18.94
CA ASP A 338 -5.81 -8.98 -19.47
C ASP A 338 -5.41 -8.83 -20.93
N TRP A 339 -4.14 -9.13 -21.26
CA TRP A 339 -3.68 -9.15 -22.63
C TRP A 339 -4.49 -10.13 -23.50
N LEU A 340 -4.80 -11.34 -23.02
CA LEU A 340 -5.66 -12.28 -23.75
C LEU A 340 -7.10 -11.80 -23.95
N SER A 341 -7.59 -10.93 -23.06
CA SER A 341 -8.94 -10.41 -23.14
C SER A 341 -9.11 -9.34 -24.23
N GLN A 342 -8.02 -8.65 -24.59
CA GLN A 342 -8.02 -7.55 -25.54
C GLN A 342 -8.15 -8.05 -26.99
N PRO A 343 -8.94 -7.38 -27.85
CA PRO A 343 -9.06 -7.72 -29.26
C PRO A 343 -7.70 -7.59 -29.96
N LYS A 344 -7.35 -8.58 -30.79
CA LYS A 344 -6.14 -8.57 -31.61
C LYS A 344 -6.48 -8.14 -33.02
N PHE A 345 -5.72 -7.21 -33.57
CA PHE A 345 -5.98 -6.66 -34.91
C PHE A 345 -5.08 -7.29 -35.99
N GLY A 346 -4.23 -8.25 -35.61
CA GLY A 346 -3.37 -8.99 -36.54
C GLY A 346 -2.26 -8.12 -37.14
N SER A 347 -1.86 -7.05 -36.45
CA SER A 347 -0.72 -6.23 -36.88
C SER A 347 0.61 -6.91 -36.56
N GLU A 348 1.68 -6.58 -37.29
CA GLU A 348 3.03 -7.09 -37.01
C GLU A 348 3.50 -6.72 -35.58
N ALA A 349 3.11 -5.53 -35.12
CA ALA A 349 3.34 -5.09 -33.74
C ALA A 349 2.64 -5.99 -32.70
N ASP A 350 1.47 -6.55 -33.02
CA ASP A 350 0.77 -7.50 -32.14
C ASP A 350 1.55 -8.82 -32.01
N ALA A 351 2.24 -9.25 -33.07
CA ALA A 351 3.07 -10.46 -33.06
C ALA A 351 4.34 -10.27 -32.22
N GLU A 352 5.05 -9.15 -32.38
CA GLU A 352 6.20 -8.82 -31.53
C GLU A 352 5.79 -8.68 -30.05
N PHE A 353 4.65 -8.04 -29.80
CA PHE A 353 4.11 -7.92 -28.44
C PHE A 353 3.69 -9.28 -27.87
N HIS A 354 3.14 -10.17 -28.70
CA HIS A 354 2.83 -11.55 -28.32
C HIS A 354 4.09 -12.27 -27.83
N ASP A 355 5.17 -12.26 -28.61
CA ASP A 355 6.43 -12.91 -28.24
C ASP A 355 7.00 -12.34 -26.93
N LEU A 356 6.92 -11.02 -26.75
CA LEU A 356 7.35 -10.35 -25.52
C LEU A 356 6.49 -10.77 -24.31
N MET A 357 5.17 -10.90 -24.47
CA MET A 357 4.28 -11.35 -23.40
C MET A 357 4.52 -12.81 -23.05
N VAL A 358 4.70 -13.69 -24.04
CA VAL A 358 5.06 -15.11 -23.83
C VAL A 358 6.40 -15.21 -23.12
N GLN A 359 7.41 -14.45 -23.55
CA GLN A 359 8.72 -14.45 -22.90
C GLN A 359 8.65 -13.96 -21.44
N LYS A 360 7.88 -12.91 -21.17
CA LYS A 360 7.65 -12.41 -19.80
C LYS A 360 6.95 -13.48 -18.95
N PHE A 361 5.91 -14.11 -19.49
CA PHE A 361 5.20 -15.19 -18.82
C PHE A 361 6.14 -16.36 -18.52
N ASP A 362 6.96 -16.80 -19.48
CA ASP A 362 7.89 -17.89 -19.29
C ASP A 362 8.99 -17.57 -18.27
N LYS A 363 9.50 -16.33 -18.27
CA LYS A 363 10.44 -15.87 -17.23
C LYS A 363 9.79 -15.93 -15.85
N LYS A 364 8.53 -15.50 -15.71
CA LYS A 364 7.78 -15.59 -14.45
C LYS A 364 7.47 -17.04 -14.07
N ALA A 365 7.12 -17.90 -15.03
CA ALA A 365 6.87 -19.31 -14.78
C ALA A 365 8.15 -20.04 -14.36
N ALA A 366 9.30 -19.66 -14.92
CA ALA A 366 10.61 -20.23 -14.61
C ALA A 366 11.10 -19.90 -13.20
N THR A 367 10.65 -18.79 -12.59
CA THR A 367 10.97 -18.51 -11.18
C THR A 367 10.28 -19.46 -10.21
N GLY A 368 9.25 -20.22 -10.67
CA GLY A 368 8.49 -21.13 -9.82
C GLY A 368 7.54 -20.43 -8.82
N GLY A 369 7.48 -19.10 -8.88
CA GLY A 369 6.74 -18.27 -7.93
C GLY A 369 7.32 -18.27 -6.51
N ILE A 370 6.67 -17.55 -5.60
CA ILE A 370 7.02 -17.56 -4.17
C ILE A 370 6.07 -18.52 -3.46
N GLY A 371 6.61 -19.50 -2.73
CA GLY A 371 5.78 -20.40 -1.93
C GLY A 371 4.98 -19.65 -0.85
N ALA A 372 3.78 -20.14 -0.52
CA ALA A 372 2.88 -19.48 0.44
C ALA A 372 3.54 -19.15 1.79
N LEU A 373 4.45 -20.01 2.28
CA LEU A 373 5.18 -19.78 3.52
C LEU A 373 6.17 -18.61 3.42
N ALA A 374 6.84 -18.47 2.27
CA ALA A 374 7.75 -17.34 2.01
C ALA A 374 6.96 -16.03 1.85
N LEU A 375 5.77 -16.07 1.25
CA LEU A 375 4.87 -14.93 1.20
C LEU A 375 4.41 -14.51 2.61
N LEU A 376 4.02 -15.47 3.46
CA LEU A 376 3.68 -15.20 4.86
C LEU A 376 4.88 -14.60 5.62
N GLY A 377 6.10 -15.09 5.39
CA GLY A 377 7.32 -14.51 5.96
C GLY A 377 7.53 -13.05 5.55
N ARG A 378 7.25 -12.70 4.29
CA ARG A 378 7.33 -11.32 3.79
C ARG A 378 6.21 -10.42 4.33
N GLN A 379 4.97 -10.91 4.40
CA GLN A 379 3.81 -10.13 4.86
C GLN A 379 3.84 -9.85 6.37
N THR A 380 4.35 -10.79 7.16
CA THR A 380 4.34 -10.67 8.63
C THR A 380 5.43 -9.74 9.18
N ASN A 381 6.19 -9.06 8.32
CA ASN A 381 7.41 -8.32 8.68
C ASN A 381 8.46 -9.16 9.45
N LEU A 382 8.24 -10.45 9.69
CA LEU A 382 9.19 -11.35 10.33
C LEU A 382 10.48 -11.48 9.52
N VAL A 383 10.39 -11.30 8.19
CA VAL A 383 11.57 -11.23 7.31
C VAL A 383 12.12 -9.80 7.19
N LYS A 384 11.32 -8.74 7.34
CA LYS A 384 11.87 -7.36 7.40
C LYS A 384 12.75 -7.14 8.63
N THR A 385 12.55 -7.89 9.71
CA THR A 385 13.46 -7.90 10.86
C THR A 385 14.71 -8.78 10.69
N GLN A 386 14.81 -9.60 9.64
CA GLN A 386 15.98 -10.48 9.44
C GLN A 386 16.76 -10.23 8.13
N GLU A 387 16.13 -9.83 7.03
CA GLU A 387 16.82 -9.40 5.80
C GLU A 387 17.30 -7.94 5.87
N GLY A 388 17.01 -7.27 6.98
CA GLY A 388 17.47 -5.93 7.29
C GLY A 388 17.66 -5.78 8.79
N VAL A 389 18.65 -6.47 9.36
CA VAL A 389 19.58 -5.70 10.20
C VAL A 389 20.18 -4.72 9.20
N SER A 390 19.51 -3.57 9.03
CA SER A 390 19.87 -2.61 8.01
C SER A 390 21.37 -2.38 8.16
N VAL A 391 22.08 -2.25 7.05
CA VAL A 391 23.48 -1.82 7.09
C VAL A 391 23.62 -0.61 8.04
N ASP A 392 22.58 0.21 8.13
CA ASP A 392 22.37 1.28 9.11
C ASP A 392 22.38 0.82 10.57
N SER A 393 21.66 -0.25 10.95
CA SER A 393 21.70 -0.76 12.32
C SER A 393 23.01 -1.47 12.66
N LEU A 394 23.71 -2.07 11.68
CA LEU A 394 25.09 -2.56 11.89
C LEU A 394 26.05 -1.38 12.14
N ILE A 395 25.87 -0.27 11.43
CA ILE A 395 26.63 0.97 11.62
C ILE A 395 26.31 1.61 12.97
N GLU A 396 25.03 1.72 13.34
CA GLU A 396 24.58 2.34 14.59
C GLU A 396 25.01 1.54 15.84
N ASN A 397 25.08 0.22 15.73
CA ASN A 397 25.53 -0.66 16.81
C ASN A 397 27.04 -0.92 16.84
N ASP A 398 27.80 -0.28 15.93
CA ASP A 398 29.26 -0.41 15.84
C ASP A 398 29.71 -1.88 15.69
N ASP A 399 28.98 -2.65 14.87
CA ASP A 399 29.22 -4.08 14.69
C ASP A 399 30.61 -4.30 14.05
N PRO A 400 31.44 -5.24 14.57
CA PRO A 400 32.76 -5.53 14.00
C PRO A 400 32.75 -5.91 12.51
N GLN A 401 31.61 -6.37 11.97
CA GLN A 401 31.44 -6.61 10.54
C GLN A 401 31.57 -5.34 9.69
N VAL A 402 31.24 -4.16 10.23
CA VAL A 402 31.36 -2.89 9.50
C VAL A 402 32.82 -2.61 9.18
N SER A 403 33.70 -2.79 10.15
CA SER A 403 35.15 -2.62 9.97
C SER A 403 35.72 -3.62 8.96
N GLN A 404 35.29 -4.88 9.01
CA GLN A 404 35.70 -5.91 8.05
C GLN A 404 35.23 -5.63 6.63
N ASN A 405 34.04 -5.06 6.46
CA ASN A 405 33.51 -4.68 5.16
C ASN A 405 34.22 -3.44 4.58
N ILE A 406 34.55 -2.46 5.43
CA ILE A 406 35.35 -1.30 5.02
C ILE A 406 36.76 -1.72 4.59
N GLU A 407 37.39 -2.65 5.31
CA GLU A 407 38.72 -3.16 4.95
C GLU A 407 38.69 -3.96 3.63
N ALA A 408 37.68 -4.81 3.44
CA ALA A 408 37.47 -5.52 2.18
C ALA A 408 37.18 -4.56 1.01
N MET A 409 36.42 -3.48 1.22
CA MET A 409 36.24 -2.43 0.21
C MET A 409 37.55 -1.71 -0.10
N LYS A 410 38.41 -1.43 0.89
CA LYS A 410 39.72 -0.81 0.67
C LYS A 410 40.62 -1.69 -0.18
N GLU A 411 40.56 -3.00 0.00
CA GLU A 411 41.31 -3.96 -0.82
C GLU A 411 40.78 -4.01 -2.26
N LEU A 412 39.46 -3.94 -2.44
CA LEU A 412 38.82 -4.14 -3.74
C LEU A 412 38.79 -2.87 -4.61
N TYR A 413 38.47 -1.71 -4.02
CA TYR A 413 38.38 -0.42 -4.73
C TYR A 413 39.65 0.43 -4.63
N GLY A 414 40.55 0.11 -3.69
CA GLY A 414 41.75 0.89 -3.38
C GLY A 414 41.46 2.09 -2.48
N ALA A 415 42.36 2.35 -1.52
CA ALA A 415 42.19 3.42 -0.52
C ALA A 415 42.05 4.81 -1.15
N ALA A 416 42.85 5.12 -2.18
CA ALA A 416 42.82 6.42 -2.86
C ALA A 416 41.48 6.70 -3.56
N THR A 417 40.82 5.66 -4.09
CA THR A 417 39.52 5.79 -4.75
C THR A 417 38.43 6.08 -3.73
N LEU A 418 38.42 5.36 -2.60
CA LEU A 418 37.44 5.57 -1.53
C LEU A 418 37.58 6.93 -0.86
N GLU A 419 38.80 7.42 -0.67
CA GLU A 419 39.06 8.76 -0.12
C GLU A 419 38.62 9.89 -1.06
N SER A 420 38.55 9.62 -2.37
CA SER A 420 38.11 10.60 -3.37
C SER A 420 36.59 10.65 -3.58
N MET A 421 35.84 9.66 -3.05
CA MET A 421 34.39 9.61 -3.18
C MET A 421 33.69 10.60 -2.25
N SER A 422 32.53 11.10 -2.68
CA SER A 422 31.65 11.85 -1.78
C SER A 422 31.07 10.92 -0.70
N SER A 423 30.71 11.47 0.46
CA SER A 423 30.14 10.66 1.56
C SER A 423 28.90 9.88 1.15
N SER A 424 28.07 10.43 0.24
CA SER A 424 26.89 9.74 -0.28
C SER A 424 27.25 8.59 -1.21
N ASP A 425 28.24 8.78 -2.08
CA ASP A 425 28.67 7.74 -3.01
C ASP A 425 29.36 6.59 -2.28
N PHE A 426 30.18 6.92 -1.27
CA PHE A 426 30.78 5.95 -0.38
C PHE A 426 29.73 5.12 0.35
N TYR A 427 28.71 5.77 0.93
CA TYR A 427 27.64 5.07 1.64
C TYR A 427 26.82 4.15 0.70
N ASN A 428 26.50 4.59 -0.51
CA ASN A 428 25.80 3.77 -1.49
C ASN A 428 26.64 2.57 -1.96
N ALA A 429 27.93 2.79 -2.23
CA ALA A 429 28.87 1.73 -2.59
C ALA A 429 29.04 0.73 -1.44
N TYR A 430 29.10 1.21 -0.20
CA TYR A 430 29.16 0.37 1.00
C TYR A 430 27.90 -0.46 1.18
N LYS A 431 26.72 0.16 1.01
CA LYS A 431 25.43 -0.52 1.12
C LYS A 431 25.28 -1.62 0.06
N GLN A 432 25.67 -1.33 -1.18
CA GLN A 432 25.68 -2.31 -2.25
C GLN A 432 26.65 -3.46 -1.94
N PHE A 433 27.89 -3.16 -1.55
CA PHE A 433 28.91 -4.16 -1.21
C PHE A 433 28.48 -5.07 -0.04
N ALA A 434 27.93 -4.47 1.03
CA ALA A 434 27.44 -5.22 2.18
C ALA A 434 26.25 -6.13 1.81
N SER A 435 25.35 -5.67 0.94
CA SER A 435 24.20 -6.46 0.46
C SER A 435 24.61 -7.62 -0.46
N GLU A 436 25.65 -7.45 -1.27
CA GLU A 436 26.17 -8.52 -2.13
C GLU A 436 26.86 -9.59 -1.28
N ARG A 437 27.59 -9.20 -0.23
CA ARG A 437 28.27 -10.12 0.69
C ARG A 437 27.33 -10.90 1.59
N SER A 438 26.17 -10.34 1.97
CA SER A 438 25.17 -11.08 2.76
C SER A 438 24.42 -12.14 1.96
N ASN A 439 24.45 -12.04 0.63
CA ASN A 439 23.83 -13.01 -0.28
C ASN A 439 24.78 -14.14 -0.70
N LEU A 440 26.08 -14.03 -0.36
CA LEU A 440 27.13 -15.04 -0.54
C LEU A 440 27.31 -15.84 0.75
#